data_AF-A0A1Y5R862-F1
#
_entry.id   AF-A0A1Y5R862-F1
#
_cell.length_a   1.000
_cell.length_b   1.000
_cell.length_c   1.000
_cell.angle_alpha   90.00
_cell.angle_beta   90.00
_cell.angle_gamma   90.00
#
_symmetry.space_group_name_H-M   'P 1'
#
loop_
_entity.id
_entity.type
_entity.pdbx_description
1 polymer ?
#
loop_
_entity_poly.entity_id
_entity_poly.type
_entity_poly.pdbx_seq_one_letter_code
_entity_poly.pdbx_strand_id
1 'polypeptide(L)'
;MLQRWRYDTYAIKQRRRVQNILKTKESPLAAWESLAKRYIIPPAPPKAQIKEMFMVEDAVRVAEHDGIMYKNIRYASFELQTYLQRVGIRNKVQIRYDPNDIREIAVWDEIAREHFFVPTKRENCPALSFAQLDKARKALRTPEIEELETQAILAEQQIYEDFKDKNRKGLSKKRREAMQIAATRNVEFIERSNHAPGVDPTNAAKPKREKPSLVMPNNMPKTNKNRKPL
;
A
#
# COMPACT_ATOMS: atom_id res chain seq x y z
N MET A 1 14.43 -32.69 9.93
CA MET A 1 15.10 -33.95 9.51
C MET A 1 16.30 -33.73 8.60
N LEU A 2 16.24 -32.85 7.59
CA LEU A 2 17.34 -32.66 6.63
C LEU A 2 18.68 -32.23 7.26
N GLN A 3 18.67 -31.26 8.19
CA GLN A 3 19.91 -30.78 8.81
C GLN A 3 20.60 -31.89 9.62
N ARG A 4 19.83 -32.64 10.41
CA ARG A 4 20.30 -33.83 11.15
C ARG A 4 20.92 -34.85 10.20
N TRP A 5 20.27 -35.13 9.07
CA TRP A 5 20.82 -36.04 8.07
C TRP A 5 22.12 -35.51 7.45
N ARG A 6 22.21 -34.21 7.13
CA ARG A 6 23.43 -33.59 6.56
C ARG A 6 24.62 -33.73 7.50
N TYR A 7 24.48 -33.33 8.75
CA TYR A 7 25.58 -33.26 9.69
C TYR A 7 25.87 -34.61 10.36
N ASP A 8 24.85 -35.28 10.89
CA ASP A 8 25.07 -36.46 11.73
C ASP A 8 25.23 -37.74 10.91
N THR A 9 24.57 -37.82 9.75
CA THR A 9 24.54 -39.05 8.94
C THR A 9 25.41 -38.96 7.70
N TYR A 10 25.26 -37.89 6.92
CA TYR A 10 25.92 -37.77 5.62
C TYR A 10 27.40 -37.40 5.78
N ALA A 11 27.70 -36.38 6.59
CA ALA A 11 29.06 -35.87 6.74
C ALA A 11 30.00 -36.88 7.41
N ILE A 12 29.49 -37.71 8.32
CA ILE A 12 30.29 -38.67 9.12
C ILE A 12 30.43 -40.04 8.41
N LYS A 13 29.41 -40.49 7.68
CA LYS A 13 29.45 -41.83 7.05
C LYS A 13 30.43 -41.86 5.88
N GLN A 14 31.34 -42.84 5.88
CA GLN A 14 32.26 -43.08 4.76
C GLN A 14 31.49 -43.38 3.46
N ARG A 15 31.95 -42.79 2.35
CA ARG A 15 31.28 -42.93 1.04
C ARG A 15 32.25 -43.46 -0.01
N ARG A 16 31.78 -44.35 -0.88
CA ARG A 16 32.59 -44.95 -1.96
C ARG A 16 33.20 -43.90 -2.90
N ARG A 17 32.49 -42.80 -3.15
CA ARG A 17 32.89 -41.72 -4.06
C ARG A 17 33.78 -40.64 -3.41
N VAL A 18 33.90 -40.64 -2.08
CA VAL A 18 34.78 -39.72 -1.36
C VAL A 18 36.01 -40.51 -0.97
N GLN A 19 37.13 -40.19 -1.62
CA GLN A 19 38.37 -40.93 -1.46
C GLN A 19 39.51 -39.99 -1.13
N ASN A 20 40.44 -40.45 -0.30
CA ASN A 20 41.72 -39.79 -0.11
C ASN A 20 42.63 -40.06 -1.31
N ILE A 21 43.78 -39.39 -1.33
CA ILE A 21 44.89 -39.59 -2.27
C ILE A 21 45.35 -41.05 -2.31
N LEU A 22 45.24 -41.76 -1.18
CA LEU A 22 45.53 -43.20 -1.08
C LEU A 22 44.41 -44.11 -1.61
N LYS A 23 43.37 -43.54 -2.25
CA LYS A 23 42.17 -44.24 -2.77
C LYS A 23 41.37 -45.02 -1.71
N THR A 24 41.61 -44.73 -0.43
CA THR A 24 40.82 -45.24 0.69
C THR A 24 39.52 -44.45 0.80
N LYS A 25 38.44 -45.12 1.23
CA LYS A 25 37.14 -44.47 1.44
C LYS A 25 37.19 -43.59 2.68
N GLU A 26 36.75 -42.35 2.55
CA GLU A 26 36.67 -41.41 3.66
C GLU A 26 35.26 -40.83 3.80
N SER A 27 35.01 -40.20 4.95
CA SER A 27 33.80 -39.41 5.15
C SER A 27 33.98 -38.02 4.55
N PRO A 28 32.90 -37.37 4.07
CA PRO A 28 32.97 -36.00 3.58
C PRO A 28 33.61 -35.03 4.57
N LEU A 29 33.32 -35.18 5.87
CA LEU A 29 33.89 -34.32 6.92
C LEU A 29 35.41 -34.52 7.06
N ALA A 30 35.88 -35.77 7.12
CA ALA A 30 37.31 -36.06 7.24
C ALA A 30 38.09 -35.58 6.02
N ALA A 31 37.52 -35.75 4.81
CA ALA A 31 38.11 -35.23 3.58
C ALA A 31 38.20 -33.69 3.62
N TRP A 32 37.14 -33.01 4.08
CA TRP A 32 37.13 -31.56 4.22
C TRP A 32 38.19 -31.07 5.21
N GLU A 33 38.30 -31.68 6.39
CA GLU A 33 39.32 -31.33 7.39
C GLU A 33 40.75 -31.56 6.87
N SER A 34 40.97 -32.65 6.13
CA SER A 34 42.26 -32.94 5.49
C SER A 34 42.62 -31.88 4.45
N LEU A 35 41.66 -31.45 3.63
CA LEU A 35 41.84 -30.39 2.64
C LEU A 35 42.05 -29.03 3.33
N ALA A 36 41.30 -28.73 4.39
CA ALA A 36 41.41 -27.49 5.15
C ALA A 36 42.81 -27.30 5.77
N LYS A 37 43.52 -28.39 6.09
CA LYS A 37 44.91 -28.35 6.57
C LYS A 37 45.93 -28.11 5.46
N ARG A 38 45.61 -28.49 4.22
CA ARG A 38 46.53 -28.46 3.07
C ARG A 38 46.41 -27.18 2.26
N TYR A 39 45.21 -26.61 2.22
CA TYR A 39 44.89 -25.44 1.42
C TYR A 39 44.55 -24.25 2.32
N ILE A 40 44.95 -23.06 1.87
CA ILE A 40 44.63 -21.82 2.56
C ILE A 40 43.14 -21.56 2.39
N ILE A 41 42.41 -21.53 3.50
CA ILE A 41 41.02 -21.08 3.53
C ILE A 41 41.03 -19.56 3.73
N PRO A 42 40.40 -18.78 2.84
CA PRO A 42 40.30 -17.34 3.05
C PRO A 42 39.57 -17.05 4.38
N PRO A 43 39.96 -15.99 5.10
CA PRO A 43 39.29 -15.64 6.35
C PRO A 43 37.80 -15.41 6.10
N ALA A 44 36.98 -15.79 7.09
CA ALA A 44 35.55 -15.52 7.02
C ALA A 44 35.32 -14.01 6.89
N PRO A 45 34.36 -13.58 6.05
CA PRO A 45 34.03 -12.17 5.93
C PRO A 45 33.59 -11.61 7.30
N PRO A 46 33.79 -10.29 7.54
CA PRO A 46 33.32 -9.65 8.75
C PRO A 46 31.82 -9.86 8.96
N LYS A 47 31.37 -9.94 10.22
CA LYS A 47 29.95 -10.13 10.56
C LYS A 47 29.02 -9.13 9.87
N ALA A 48 29.47 -7.89 9.70
CA ALA A 48 28.71 -6.85 8.99
C ALA A 48 28.46 -7.21 7.51
N GLN A 49 29.49 -7.70 6.81
CA GLN A 49 29.34 -8.17 5.43
C GLN A 49 28.45 -9.40 5.33
N ILE A 50 28.63 -10.36 6.24
CA ILE A 50 27.77 -11.56 6.29
C ILE A 50 26.31 -11.17 6.43
N LYS A 51 26.03 -10.19 7.30
CA LYS A 51 24.67 -9.69 7.53
C LYS A 51 24.10 -8.98 6.32
N GLU A 52 24.91 -8.17 5.62
CA GLU A 52 24.50 -7.54 4.37
C GLU A 52 24.11 -8.56 3.30
N MET A 53 24.81 -9.70 3.21
CA MET A 53 24.49 -10.78 2.26
C MET A 53 23.09 -11.39 2.47
N PHE A 54 22.52 -11.29 3.68
CA PHE A 54 21.19 -11.81 3.97
C PHE A 54 20.06 -10.79 3.74
N MET A 55 20.39 -9.53 3.46
CA MET A 55 19.42 -8.48 3.14
C MET A 55 19.02 -8.57 1.66
N VAL A 56 18.24 -9.60 1.33
CA VAL A 56 17.95 -10.01 -0.06
C VAL A 56 16.74 -9.30 -0.66
N GLU A 57 15.70 -9.05 0.14
CA GLU A 57 14.44 -8.56 -0.38
C GLU A 57 14.34 -7.04 -0.26
N ASP A 58 13.98 -6.39 -1.37
CA ASP A 58 13.85 -4.93 -1.46
C ASP A 58 12.38 -4.50 -1.32
N ALA A 59 12.15 -3.38 -0.63
CA ALA A 59 10.84 -2.74 -0.56
C ALA A 59 10.98 -1.21 -0.50
N VAL A 60 9.94 -0.50 -0.92
CA VAL A 60 9.86 0.97 -0.76
C VAL A 60 8.83 1.29 0.30
N ARG A 61 9.22 2.10 1.29
CA ARG A 61 8.33 2.53 2.38
C ARG A 61 8.44 4.02 2.63
N VAL A 62 7.36 4.59 3.13
CA VAL A 62 7.33 5.99 3.54
C VAL A 62 7.89 6.06 4.95
N ALA A 63 8.89 6.91 5.16
CA ALA A 63 9.43 7.15 6.48
C ALA A 63 8.55 8.16 7.25
N GLU A 64 8.17 7.79 8.45
CA GLU A 64 7.37 8.62 9.35
C GLU A 64 8.27 9.22 10.45
N HIS A 65 7.73 10.16 11.22
CA HIS A 65 8.43 10.75 12.36
C HIS A 65 8.84 9.68 13.40
N ASP A 66 8.03 8.64 13.57
CA ASP A 66 8.30 7.54 14.51
C ASP A 66 9.17 6.41 13.93
N GLY A 67 9.71 6.62 12.72
CA GLY A 67 10.56 5.66 12.02
C GLY A 67 9.89 5.04 10.78
N ILE A 68 10.36 3.86 10.38
CA ILE A 68 9.84 3.14 9.21
C ILE A 68 8.97 1.97 9.67
N MET A 69 7.78 1.86 9.09
CA MET A 69 6.88 0.74 9.34
C MET A 69 6.96 -0.28 8.21
N TYR A 70 7.30 -1.53 8.55
CA TYR A 70 7.35 -2.64 7.61
C TYR A 70 6.74 -3.89 8.23
N LYS A 71 5.79 -4.54 7.52
CA LYS A 71 5.06 -5.74 7.98
C LYS A 71 4.61 -5.62 9.45
N ASN A 72 3.98 -4.50 9.80
CA ASN A 72 3.50 -4.16 11.17
C ASN A 72 4.58 -4.23 12.26
N ILE A 73 5.85 -4.02 11.89
CA ILE A 73 6.96 -3.78 12.81
C ILE A 73 7.47 -2.37 12.55
N ARG A 74 7.84 -1.68 13.64
CA ARG A 74 8.40 -0.34 13.57
C ARG A 74 9.90 -0.40 13.81
N TYR A 75 10.64 0.22 12.91
CA TYR A 75 12.09 0.32 12.91
C TYR A 75 12.47 1.77 13.20
N ALA A 76 13.31 1.96 14.20
CA ALA A 76 13.72 3.29 14.64
C ALA A 76 15.13 3.22 15.21
N SER A 77 15.96 4.17 14.81
CA SER A 77 17.30 4.38 15.36
C SER A 77 17.63 5.86 15.35
N PHE A 78 18.62 6.25 16.14
CA PHE A 78 19.16 7.60 16.12
C PHE A 78 19.66 7.98 14.73
N GLU A 79 20.40 7.08 14.07
CA GLU A 79 20.91 7.26 12.71
C GLU A 79 19.78 7.50 11.70
N LEU A 80 18.68 6.77 11.81
CA LEU A 80 17.50 6.97 10.97
C LEU A 80 16.90 8.36 11.20
N GLN A 81 16.79 8.82 12.45
CA GLN A 81 16.28 10.17 12.73
C GLN A 81 17.19 11.25 12.13
N THR A 82 18.51 11.12 12.25
CA THR A 82 19.47 12.04 11.63
C THR A 82 19.41 12.00 10.10
N TYR A 83 19.17 10.83 9.51
CA TYR A 83 18.91 10.70 8.07
C TYR A 83 17.61 11.43 7.66
N LEU A 84 16.52 11.23 8.40
CA LEU A 84 15.23 11.86 8.11
C LEU A 84 15.22 13.38 8.29
N GLN A 85 16.05 13.92 9.18
CA GLN A 85 16.26 15.37 9.30
C GLN A 85 16.91 15.96 8.04
N ARG A 86 17.77 15.20 7.35
CA ARG A 86 18.47 15.62 6.14
C ARG A 86 17.61 15.47 4.89
N VAL A 87 16.91 14.34 4.76
CA VAL A 87 16.12 14.02 3.57
C VAL A 87 14.69 14.57 3.64
N GLY A 88 14.12 14.68 4.84
CA GLY A 88 12.74 15.13 5.07
C GLY A 88 11.79 14.00 5.46
N ILE A 89 10.82 14.32 6.32
CA ILE A 89 9.79 13.38 6.80
C ILE A 89 8.77 13.11 5.68
N ARG A 90 8.17 11.90 5.65
CA ARG A 90 7.21 11.40 4.65
C ARG A 90 7.80 11.16 3.25
N ASN A 91 9.12 11.08 3.15
CA ASN A 91 9.77 10.66 1.91
C ASN A 91 9.75 9.14 1.76
N LYS A 92 9.76 8.71 0.51
CA LYS A 92 9.89 7.30 0.13
C LYS A 92 11.36 6.91 0.30
N VAL A 93 11.60 5.83 1.03
CA VAL A 93 12.92 5.30 1.30
C VAL A 93 12.96 3.84 0.84
N GLN A 94 14.07 3.46 0.21
CA GLN A 94 14.33 2.09 -0.18
C GLN A 94 14.89 1.33 1.02
N ILE A 95 14.31 0.17 1.30
CA ILE A 95 14.72 -0.71 2.40
C ILE A 95 15.03 -2.10 1.83
N ARG A 96 16.04 -2.74 2.42
CA ARG A 96 16.32 -4.16 2.26
C ARG A 96 16.10 -4.88 3.58
N TYR A 97 15.71 -6.14 3.54
CA TYR A 97 15.50 -6.92 4.74
C TYR A 97 15.85 -8.40 4.54
N ASP A 98 16.18 -9.07 5.65
CA ASP A 98 16.32 -10.52 5.71
C ASP A 98 14.93 -11.15 5.92
N PRO A 99 14.43 -12.01 5.02
CA PRO A 99 13.16 -12.70 5.24
C PRO A 99 13.15 -13.58 6.51
N ASN A 100 14.32 -14.01 6.99
CA ASN A 100 14.49 -14.92 8.12
C ASN A 100 14.74 -14.22 9.47
N ASP A 101 15.06 -12.92 9.48
CA ASP A 101 15.28 -12.15 10.70
C ASP A 101 14.58 -10.79 10.65
N ILE A 102 13.61 -10.58 11.53
CA ILE A 102 12.83 -9.35 11.64
C ILE A 102 13.52 -8.24 12.43
N ARG A 103 14.64 -8.52 13.12
CA ARG A 103 15.23 -7.60 14.11
C ARG A 103 15.73 -6.29 13.54
N GLU A 104 15.96 -6.23 12.24
CA GLU A 104 16.60 -5.09 11.61
C GLU A 104 16.33 -5.05 10.11
N ILE A 105 16.45 -3.85 9.57
CA ILE A 105 16.35 -3.57 8.14
C ILE A 105 17.56 -2.75 7.71
N ALA A 106 17.96 -2.88 6.45
CA ALA A 106 18.95 -2.01 5.83
C ALA A 106 18.22 -0.90 5.07
N VAL A 107 18.59 0.36 5.31
CA VAL A 107 17.98 1.53 4.69
C VAL A 107 18.99 2.16 3.75
N TRP A 108 18.58 2.45 2.52
CA TRP A 108 19.45 3.11 1.55
C TRP A 108 19.56 4.62 1.84
N ASP A 109 20.78 5.10 2.00
CA ASP A 109 21.09 6.53 2.05
C ASP A 109 21.50 7.02 0.65
N GLU A 110 20.68 7.87 0.05
CA GLU A 110 20.93 8.44 -1.28
C GLU A 110 22.15 9.38 -1.32
N ILE A 111 22.51 9.98 -0.18
CA ILE A 111 23.63 10.93 -0.06
C ILE A 111 24.94 10.17 0.05
N ALA A 112 25.02 9.22 1.01
CA ALA A 112 26.20 8.41 1.23
C ALA A 112 26.39 7.29 0.18
N ARG A 113 25.32 6.96 -0.56
CA ARG A 113 25.25 5.82 -1.48
C ARG A 113 25.60 4.49 -0.80
N GLU A 114 25.14 4.33 0.43
CA GLU A 114 25.41 3.17 1.27
C GLU A 114 24.13 2.75 2.01
N HIS A 115 24.05 1.47 2.39
CA HIS A 115 23.02 0.98 3.29
C HIS A 115 23.47 1.11 4.74
N PHE A 116 22.62 1.66 5.60
CA PHE A 116 22.83 1.62 7.04
C PHE A 116 21.76 0.76 7.71
N PHE A 117 22.10 0.14 8.84
CA PHE A 117 21.22 -0.80 9.52
C PHE A 117 20.36 -0.11 10.58
N VAL A 118 19.07 -0.37 10.55
CA VAL A 118 18.10 0.16 11.50
C VAL A 118 17.46 -1.00 12.28
N PRO A 119 17.69 -1.09 13.60
CA PRO A 119 17.03 -2.08 14.44
C PRO A 119 15.54 -1.80 14.61
N THR A 120 14.82 -2.83 15.07
CA THR A 120 13.45 -2.67 15.55
C THR A 120 13.41 -1.74 16.75
N LYS A 121 12.36 -0.92 16.84
CA LYS A 121 12.08 -0.09 18.01
C LYS A 121 11.84 -0.91 19.29
N ARG A 122 11.49 -2.20 19.16
CA ARG A 122 11.31 -3.12 20.28
C ARG A 122 12.67 -3.67 20.73
N GLU A 123 13.06 -3.38 21.97
CA GLU A 123 14.37 -3.75 22.53
C GLU A 123 14.61 -5.28 22.56
N ASN A 124 13.59 -6.07 22.92
CA ASN A 124 13.69 -7.53 23.04
C ASN A 124 12.98 -8.27 21.89
N CYS A 125 13.31 -7.91 20.65
CA CYS A 125 12.74 -8.60 19.49
C CYS A 125 13.37 -10.00 19.31
N PRO A 126 12.58 -11.10 19.32
CA PRO A 126 13.11 -12.43 19.04
C PRO A 126 13.55 -12.54 17.57
N ALA A 127 14.56 -13.37 17.31
CA ALA A 127 14.96 -13.73 15.94
C ALA A 127 13.85 -14.60 15.34
N LEU A 128 12.95 -13.96 14.61
CA LEU A 128 11.84 -14.60 13.90
C LEU A 128 11.94 -14.24 12.44
N SER A 129 11.48 -15.14 11.59
CA SER A 129 11.23 -14.83 10.18
C SER A 129 9.93 -14.03 10.02
N PHE A 130 9.83 -13.24 8.96
CA PHE A 130 8.58 -12.55 8.63
C PHE A 130 7.43 -13.55 8.39
N ALA A 131 7.72 -14.72 7.81
CA ALA A 131 6.73 -15.77 7.62
C ALA A 131 6.22 -16.35 8.95
N GLN A 132 7.09 -16.53 9.95
CA GLN A 132 6.68 -16.96 11.28
C GLN A 132 5.85 -15.88 11.98
N LEU A 133 6.23 -14.61 11.85
CA LEU A 133 5.48 -13.49 12.39
C LEU A 133 4.06 -13.42 11.81
N ASP A 134 3.92 -13.59 10.50
CA ASP A 134 2.62 -13.60 9.83
C ASP A 134 1.77 -14.80 10.28
N LYS A 135 2.37 -15.98 10.46
CA LYS A 135 1.68 -17.14 11.04
C LYS A 135 1.24 -16.90 12.48
N ALA A 136 2.12 -16.35 13.31
CA ALA A 136 1.80 -16.02 14.70
C ALA A 136 0.65 -15.02 14.80
N ARG A 137 0.63 -14.02 13.93
CA ARG A 137 -0.49 -13.06 13.83
C ARG A 137 -1.78 -13.71 13.39
N LYS A 138 -1.74 -14.55 12.36
CA LYS A 138 -2.92 -15.31 11.91
C LYS A 138 -3.46 -16.21 13.01
N ALA A 139 -2.61 -16.81 13.83
CA ALA A 139 -3.04 -17.62 14.97
C ALA A 139 -3.62 -16.79 16.13
N LEU A 140 -3.11 -15.58 16.34
CA LEU A 140 -3.61 -14.65 17.38
C LEU A 140 -4.89 -13.92 16.96
N ARG A 141 -5.14 -13.79 15.66
CA ARG A 141 -6.39 -13.25 15.11
C ARG A 141 -7.46 -14.31 15.32
N THR A 142 -8.17 -14.25 16.44
CA THR A 142 -9.28 -15.14 16.74
C THR A 142 -10.36 -15.01 15.66
N PRO A 143 -11.02 -16.12 15.26
CA PRO A 143 -12.07 -16.10 14.24
C PRO A 143 -13.24 -15.18 14.63
N GLU A 144 -13.46 -15.01 15.94
CA GLU A 144 -14.47 -14.12 16.51
C GLU A 144 -14.26 -12.64 16.15
N ILE A 145 -13.00 -12.20 16.05
CA ILE A 145 -12.67 -10.82 15.61
C ILE A 145 -12.90 -10.69 14.10
N GLU A 146 -12.59 -11.72 13.32
CA GLU A 146 -12.85 -11.72 11.87
C GLU A 146 -14.35 -11.74 11.57
N GLU A 147 -15.15 -12.47 12.34
CA GLU A 147 -16.62 -12.45 12.25
C GLU A 147 -17.19 -11.08 12.61
N LEU A 148 -16.71 -10.43 13.66
CA LEU A 148 -17.15 -9.08 14.04
C LEU A 148 -16.71 -8.02 13.02
N GLU A 149 -15.48 -8.08 12.50
CA GLU A 149 -14.99 -7.17 11.46
C GLU A 149 -15.74 -7.37 10.14
N THR A 150 -16.01 -8.62 9.74
CA THR A 150 -16.78 -8.90 8.52
C THR A 150 -18.25 -8.48 8.67
N GLN A 151 -18.87 -8.70 9.84
CA GLN A 151 -20.21 -8.20 10.13
C GLN A 151 -20.27 -6.66 10.12
N ALA A 152 -19.26 -5.98 10.67
CA ALA A 152 -19.17 -4.52 10.65
C ALA A 152 -19.04 -3.98 9.21
N ILE A 153 -18.17 -4.58 8.38
CA ILE A 153 -18.01 -4.20 6.97
C ILE A 153 -19.31 -4.44 6.18
N LEU A 154 -19.99 -5.56 6.42
CA LEU A 154 -21.28 -5.86 5.78
C LEU A 154 -22.38 -4.86 6.21
N ALA A 155 -22.42 -4.49 7.48
CA ALA A 155 -23.35 -3.48 8.00
C ALA A 155 -23.10 -2.10 7.38
N GLU A 156 -21.84 -1.68 7.25
CA GLU A 156 -21.48 -0.43 6.57
C GLU A 156 -21.90 -0.42 5.08
N GLN A 157 -21.73 -1.55 4.38
CA GLN A 157 -22.17 -1.69 3.00
C GLN A 157 -23.69 -1.63 2.86
N GLN A 158 -24.44 -2.26 3.78
CA GLN A 158 -25.90 -2.19 3.81
C GLN A 158 -26.40 -0.76 4.06
N ILE A 159 -25.79 -0.05 5.02
CA ILE A 159 -26.10 1.36 5.29
C ILE A 159 -25.86 2.20 4.03
N TYR A 160 -24.76 1.97 3.31
CA TYR A 160 -24.44 2.71 2.08
C TYR A 160 -25.47 2.49 0.97
N GLU A 161 -25.90 1.24 0.73
CA GLU A 161 -26.94 0.94 -0.26
C GLU A 161 -28.31 1.51 0.15
N ASP A 162 -28.66 1.47 1.44
CA ASP A 162 -29.88 2.10 1.96
C ASP A 162 -29.88 3.63 1.77
N PHE A 163 -28.75 4.29 1.97
CA PHE A 163 -28.60 5.72 1.71
C PHE A 163 -28.74 6.05 0.22
N LYS A 164 -28.16 5.22 -0.64
CA LYS A 164 -28.25 5.36 -2.10
C LYS A 164 -29.69 5.17 -2.60
N ASP A 165 -30.41 4.20 -2.05
CA ASP A 165 -31.82 3.96 -2.39
C ASP A 165 -32.75 5.06 -1.88
N LYS A 166 -32.53 5.58 -0.67
CA LYS A 166 -33.27 6.74 -0.15
C LYS A 166 -33.02 7.99 -1.00
N ASN A 167 -31.77 8.23 -1.43
CA ASN A 167 -31.44 9.33 -2.33
C ASN A 167 -32.09 9.17 -3.72
N ARG A 168 -32.10 7.95 -4.28
CA ARG A 168 -32.76 7.65 -5.56
C ARG A 168 -34.27 7.85 -5.49
N LYS A 169 -34.92 7.42 -4.40
CA LYS A 169 -36.36 7.65 -4.16
C LYS A 169 -36.67 9.14 -3.93
N GLY A 170 -35.81 9.88 -3.22
CA GLY A 170 -35.94 11.32 -3.02
C GLY A 170 -35.81 12.14 -4.31
N LEU A 171 -34.89 11.76 -5.19
CA LEU A 171 -34.73 12.35 -6.53
C LEU A 171 -35.96 12.11 -7.41
N SER A 172 -36.55 10.92 -7.34
CA SER A 172 -37.80 10.59 -8.04
C SER A 172 -38.97 11.46 -7.59
N LYS A 173 -39.13 11.66 -6.27
CA LYS A 173 -40.19 12.52 -5.71
C LYS A 173 -40.04 13.97 -6.15
N LYS A 174 -38.83 14.55 -6.03
CA LYS A 174 -38.54 15.93 -6.48
C LYS A 174 -38.78 16.13 -7.98
N ARG A 175 -38.43 15.12 -8.81
CA ARG A 175 -38.67 15.17 -10.27
C ARG A 175 -40.16 15.14 -10.59
N ARG A 176 -40.94 14.35 -9.85
CA ARG A 176 -42.41 14.28 -10.00
C ARG A 176 -43.11 15.56 -9.56
N GLU A 177 -42.68 16.17 -8.45
CA GLU A 177 -43.16 17.47 -7.99
C GLU A 177 -42.81 18.59 -9.00
N ALA A 178 -41.58 18.61 -9.51
CA ALA A 178 -41.17 19.58 -10.53
C ALA A 178 -41.97 19.45 -11.84
N MET A 179 -42.31 18.22 -12.23
CA MET A 179 -43.14 17.96 -13.42
C MET A 179 -44.58 18.43 -13.22
N GLN A 180 -45.15 18.26 -12.02
CA GLN A 180 -46.48 18.78 -11.69
C GLN A 180 -46.51 20.31 -11.68
N ILE A 181 -45.50 20.97 -11.11
CA ILE A 181 -45.39 22.44 -11.11
C ILE A 181 -45.22 22.99 -12.55
N ALA A 182 -44.48 22.29 -13.40
CA ALA A 182 -44.35 22.67 -14.81
C ALA A 182 -45.68 22.51 -15.57
N ALA A 183 -46.43 21.45 -15.28
CA ALA A 183 -47.74 21.22 -15.88
C ALA A 183 -48.76 22.29 -15.48
N THR A 184 -48.83 22.67 -14.19
CA THR A 184 -49.73 23.74 -13.74
C THR A 184 -49.35 25.10 -14.32
N ARG A 185 -48.06 25.43 -14.38
CA ARG A 185 -47.59 26.67 -15.03
C ARG A 185 -47.94 26.73 -16.52
N ASN A 186 -47.87 25.61 -17.23
CA ASN A 186 -48.26 25.56 -18.63
C ASN A 186 -49.77 25.78 -18.81
N VAL A 187 -50.60 25.22 -17.92
CA VAL A 187 -52.05 25.45 -17.93
C VAL A 187 -52.36 26.93 -17.64
N GLU A 188 -51.75 27.52 -16.61
CA GLU A 188 -51.90 28.95 -16.30
C GLU A 188 -51.42 29.86 -17.45
N PHE A 189 -50.36 29.46 -18.16
CA PHE A 189 -49.85 30.21 -19.31
C PHE A 189 -50.83 30.14 -20.50
N ILE A 190 -51.43 28.97 -20.74
CA ILE A 190 -52.46 28.79 -21.77
C ILE A 190 -53.71 29.62 -21.41
N GLU A 191 -54.16 29.58 -20.16
CA GLU A 191 -55.31 30.37 -19.68
C GLU A 191 -55.06 31.87 -19.79
N ARG A 192 -53.86 32.36 -19.44
CA ARG A 192 -53.48 33.77 -19.64
C ARG A 192 -53.37 34.16 -21.10
N SER A 193 -52.92 33.24 -21.97
CA SER A 193 -52.85 33.50 -23.41
C SER A 193 -54.24 33.53 -24.08
N ASN A 194 -55.23 32.87 -23.48
CA ASN A 194 -56.63 32.91 -23.92
C ASN A 194 -57.40 34.14 -23.41
N HIS A 195 -56.84 34.89 -22.45
CA HIS A 195 -57.35 36.21 -22.10
C HIS A 195 -56.74 37.25 -23.03
N ALA A 196 -57.52 37.71 -24.00
CA ALA A 196 -57.11 38.80 -24.87
C ALA A 196 -56.82 40.05 -24.04
N PRO A 197 -55.65 40.70 -24.17
CA PRO A 197 -55.49 42.06 -23.67
C PRO A 197 -56.48 42.94 -24.44
N GLY A 198 -57.28 43.74 -23.73
CA GLY A 198 -58.22 44.67 -24.35
C GLY A 198 -57.48 45.54 -25.38
N VAL A 199 -57.81 45.34 -26.65
CA VAL A 199 -57.29 46.13 -27.77
C VAL A 199 -58.33 47.21 -28.06
N ASP A 200 -57.98 48.47 -27.76
CA ASP A 200 -58.62 49.62 -28.41
C ASP A 200 -58.41 49.53 -29.93
N PRO A 201 -59.46 49.68 -30.76
CA PRO A 201 -59.42 49.33 -32.18
C PRO A 201 -58.79 50.43 -33.06
N THR A 202 -57.67 51.03 -32.64
CA THR A 202 -56.94 52.03 -33.44
C THR A 202 -55.44 51.93 -33.21
N ASN A 203 -54.80 50.91 -33.80
CA ASN A 203 -53.48 50.98 -34.46
C ASN A 203 -52.88 49.58 -34.59
N ALA A 204 -53.20 48.90 -35.68
CA ALA A 204 -52.48 47.71 -36.11
C ALA A 204 -51.12 48.11 -36.73
N ALA A 205 -50.09 48.24 -35.90
CA ALA A 205 -48.70 48.30 -36.35
C ALA A 205 -47.96 47.06 -35.85
N LYS A 206 -47.56 46.17 -36.78
CA LYS A 206 -46.76 44.97 -36.48
C LYS A 206 -45.38 45.37 -35.94
N PRO A 207 -44.91 44.84 -34.78
CA PRO A 207 -43.50 44.92 -34.44
C PRO A 207 -42.71 43.76 -35.08
N LYS A 208 -41.57 44.11 -35.66
CA LYS A 208 -40.56 43.19 -36.23
C LYS A 208 -40.07 42.21 -35.17
N ARG A 209 -39.91 40.94 -35.56
CA ARG A 209 -39.18 39.93 -34.79
C ARG A 209 -37.68 40.26 -34.81
N GLU A 210 -37.13 40.64 -33.67
CA GLU A 210 -35.69 40.55 -33.42
C GLU A 210 -35.39 39.25 -32.66
N LYS A 211 -34.39 38.50 -33.13
CA LYS A 211 -33.94 37.25 -32.50
C LYS A 211 -33.13 37.61 -31.25
N PRO A 212 -33.37 37.00 -30.08
CA PRO A 212 -32.47 37.18 -28.95
C PRO A 212 -31.16 36.41 -29.19
N SER A 213 -30.04 37.13 -29.22
CA SER A 213 -28.70 36.57 -29.11
C SER A 213 -28.51 35.98 -27.72
N LEU A 214 -28.16 34.69 -27.63
CA LEU A 214 -27.69 34.07 -26.39
C LEU A 214 -26.37 34.71 -25.97
N VAL A 215 -26.41 35.63 -25.00
CA VAL A 215 -25.23 36.05 -24.25
C VAL A 215 -25.19 35.21 -22.97
N MET A 216 -24.30 34.22 -22.96
CA MET A 216 -23.97 33.45 -21.75
C MET A 216 -23.08 34.30 -20.84
N PRO A 217 -23.42 34.53 -19.56
CA PRO A 217 -22.52 35.19 -18.64
C PRO A 217 -21.36 34.26 -18.28
N ASN A 218 -20.18 34.65 -18.76
CA ASN A 218 -18.89 34.11 -18.36
C ASN A 218 -18.51 34.72 -17.01
N ASN A 219 -18.65 33.98 -15.91
CA ASN A 219 -17.75 34.09 -14.76
C ASN A 219 -18.02 33.00 -13.70
N MET A 220 -17.18 31.98 -13.69
CA MET A 220 -16.76 31.32 -12.45
C MET A 220 -15.25 31.00 -12.53
N PRO A 221 -14.52 31.12 -11.41
CA PRO A 221 -13.08 30.94 -11.37
C PRO A 221 -12.70 29.47 -11.58
N LYS A 222 -11.82 29.22 -12.55
CA LYS A 222 -11.26 27.88 -12.81
C LYS A 222 -10.28 27.52 -11.69
N THR A 223 -10.66 26.56 -10.85
CA THR A 223 -9.71 25.86 -9.99
C THR A 223 -8.87 24.91 -10.85
N ASN A 224 -7.56 25.08 -10.78
CA ASN A 224 -6.58 24.34 -11.58
C ASN A 224 -6.42 22.91 -11.01
N LYS A 225 -6.95 21.90 -11.70
CA LYS A 225 -6.68 20.49 -11.43
C LYS A 225 -6.10 19.82 -12.68
N ASN A 226 -4.81 20.05 -12.91
CA ASN A 226 -3.95 19.16 -13.67
C ASN A 226 -2.73 18.81 -12.83
N ARG A 227 -2.84 17.70 -12.08
CA ARG A 227 -1.69 16.85 -11.75
C ARG A 227 -2.09 15.43 -12.12
N LYS A 228 -1.48 14.92 -13.20
CA LYS A 228 -1.43 13.48 -13.48
C LYS A 228 -0.43 12.82 -12.52
N PRO A 229 -0.64 11.54 -12.17
CA PRO A 229 0.32 10.79 -11.40
C PRO A 229 1.50 10.34 -12.29
N LEU A 230 2.71 10.61 -11.80
CA LEU A 230 3.90 9.78 -11.96
C LEU A 230 4.29 9.33 -10.55
#